data_AF-A0A502HGM0-F1
#
_entry.id   AF-A0A502HGM0-F1
#
_cell.length_a   1.000
_cell.length_b   1.000
_cell.length_c   1.000
_cell.angle_alpha   90.00
_cell.angle_beta   90.00
_cell.angle_gamma   90.00
#
_symmetry.space_group_name_H-M   'P 1'
#
loop_
_entity.id
_entity.type
_entity.pdbx_description
1 polymer ?
#
loop_
_entity_poly.entity_id
_entity_poly.type
_entity_poly.pdbx_seq_one_letter_code
_entity_poly.pdbx_strand_id
1 'polypeptide(L)' 'MDKLIFQLSDMEIWARGDRFFVRYDAGSHQIVMREDEISEQDVQEALLSNESAMKMLFALQKRLIQAGIDPYVSNTKD' A
#
# COMPACT_ATOMS: atom_id res chain seq x y z
N MET A 1 15.14 9.76 7.00
CA MET A 1 14.19 10.76 6.49
C MET A 1 13.29 10.04 5.52
N ASP A 2 11.99 10.18 5.70
CA ASP A 2 11.01 9.47 4.87
C ASP A 2 10.95 10.11 3.49
N LYS A 3 10.94 9.28 2.45
CA LYS A 3 10.91 9.74 1.06
C LYS A 3 9.68 9.19 0.36
N LEU A 4 8.83 10.07 -0.16
CA LEU A 4 7.74 9.68 -1.06
C LEU A 4 8.34 9.21 -2.39
N ILE A 5 7.99 7.99 -2.81
CA ILE A 5 8.48 7.33 -4.02
C ILE A 5 7.43 7.37 -5.13
N PHE A 6 6.17 7.24 -4.77
CA PHE A 6 5.04 7.19 -5.71
C PHE A 6 3.78 7.73 -5.03
N GLN A 7 2.93 8.40 -5.81
CA GLN A 7 1.62 8.88 -5.37
C GLN A 7 0.61 8.75 -6.50
N LEU A 8 -0.54 8.14 -6.19
CA LEU A 8 -1.68 8.01 -7.08
C LEU A 8 -2.96 8.10 -6.25
N SER A 9 -3.71 9.19 -6.42
CA SER A 9 -4.97 9.43 -5.70
C SER A 9 -4.78 9.30 -4.17
N ASP A 10 -5.38 8.28 -3.57
CA ASP A 10 -5.39 7.93 -2.14
C ASP A 10 -4.30 6.91 -1.77
N MET A 11 -3.46 6.50 -2.72
CA MET A 11 -2.35 5.57 -2.51
C MET A 11 -0.99 6.26 -2.61
N GLU A 12 -0.13 6.02 -1.62
CA GLU A 12 1.23 6.54 -1.54
C GLU A 12 2.21 5.39 -1.25
N ILE A 13 3.42 5.46 -1.82
CA ILE A 13 4.53 4.57 -1.45
C ILE A 13 5.66 5.40 -0.84
N TRP A 14 6.07 5.01 0.36
CA TRP A 14 7.10 5.68 1.14
C TRP A 14 8.31 4.77 1.35
N ALA A 15 9.51 5.31 1.18
CA ALA A 15 10.75 4.68 1.61
C ALA A 15 11.15 5.20 2.99
N ARG A 16 11.41 4.29 3.94
CA ARG A 16 11.86 4.56 5.31
C ARG A 16 13.09 3.71 5.63
N GLY A 17 14.27 4.27 5.37
CA GLY A 17 15.53 3.49 5.41
C GLY A 17 15.53 2.44 4.30
N ASP A 18 15.74 1.17 4.67
CA ASP A 18 15.78 0.04 3.74
C ASP A 18 14.41 -0.65 3.55
N ARG A 19 13.33 -0.04 4.06
CA ARG A 19 11.98 -0.59 4.03
C ARG A 19 11.05 0.30 3.22
N PHE A 20 10.05 -0.31 2.60
CA PHE A 20 9.06 0.37 1.79
C PHE A 20 7.66 0.13 2.35
N PHE A 21 6.82 1.15 2.31
CA PHE A 21 5.47 1.10 2.85
C PHE A 21 4.50 1.64 1.81
N VAL A 22 3.38 0.95 1.60
CA VAL A 22 2.24 1.52 0.88
C VAL A 22 1.22 2.00 1.89
N ARG A 23 0.74 3.23 1.72
CA ARG A 23 -0.36 3.82 2.47
C ARG A 23 -1.54 4.02 1.53
N TYR A 24 -2.73 3.57 1.90
CA TYR A 24 -3.92 3.68 1.05
C TYR A 24 -5.22 3.76 1.86
N ASP A 25 -6.30 4.24 1.24
CA ASP A 25 -7.65 4.12 1.79
C ASP A 25 -8.19 2.71 1.50
N ALA A 26 -8.33 1.90 2.54
CA ALA A 26 -8.88 0.56 2.47
C ALA A 26 -10.40 0.52 2.53
N GLY A 27 -11.06 1.67 2.69
CA GLY A 27 -12.48 1.80 2.94
C GLY A 27 -13.27 2.08 1.66
N SER A 28 -14.50 1.57 1.63
CA SER A 28 -15.44 1.85 0.53
C SER A 28 -16.46 2.94 0.87
N HIS A 29 -16.86 3.06 2.14
CA HIS A 29 -17.91 4.00 2.60
C HIS A 29 -17.40 5.02 3.62
N GLN A 30 -16.28 4.72 4.29
CA GLN A 30 -15.61 5.57 5.25
C GLN A 30 -14.12 5.52 4.94
N ILE A 31 -13.38 6.59 5.25
CA ILE A 31 -11.94 6.61 5.11
C ILE A 31 -11.34 5.62 6.12
N VAL A 32 -10.63 4.62 5.62
CA VAL A 32 -9.97 3.59 6.43
C VAL A 32 -8.50 3.56 6.04
N MET A 33 -7.71 4.46 6.65
CA MET A 33 -6.29 4.55 6.32
C MET A 33 -5.53 3.32 6.78
N ARG A 34 -4.82 2.70 5.84
CA ARG A 34 -4.00 1.52 6.09
C ARG A 34 -2.59 1.75 5.58
N GLU A 35 -1.62 1.18 6.28
CA GLU A 35 -0.23 1.18 5.87
C GLU A 35 0.36 -0.22 6.03
N ASP A 36 0.96 -0.75 4.97
CA ASP A 36 1.62 -2.04 5.00
C ASP A 36 3.02 -1.95 4.41
N GLU A 37 3.93 -2.74 4.97
CA GLU A 37 5.24 -2.94 4.38
C GLU A 37 5.11 -3.72 3.07
N ILE A 38 5.85 -3.28 2.06
CA ILE A 38 5.90 -3.92 0.74
C ILE A 38 7.35 -4.22 0.34
N SER A 39 7.52 -5.16 -0.57
CA SER A 39 8.84 -5.53 -1.08
C SER A 39 9.36 -4.50 -2.07
N GLU A 40 10.67 -4.49 -2.33
CA GLU A 40 11.26 -3.71 -3.42
C GLU A 40 10.64 -4.08 -4.78
N GLN A 41 10.29 -5.35 -4.99
CA GLN A 41 9.62 -5.79 -6.21
C GLN A 41 8.24 -5.14 -6.37
N ASP A 42 7.46 -5.00 -5.29
CA ASP A 42 6.17 -4.31 -5.32
C ASP A 42 6.36 -2.83 -5.68
N VAL A 43 7.43 -2.18 -5.19
CA VAL A 43 7.77 -0.80 -5.57
C VAL A 43 8.07 -0.71 -7.06
N GLN A 44 8.91 -1.59 -7.60
CA GLN A 44 9.25 -1.58 -9.02
C GLN A 44 8.01 -1.78 -9.90
N GLU A 45 7.11 -2.70 -9.53
CA GLU A 45 5.85 -2.92 -10.25
C GLU A 45 4.98 -1.66 -10.24
N ALA A 46 4.81 -1.01 -9.08
CA ALA A 46 3.98 0.17 -8.97
C ALA A 46 4.49 1.36 -9.79
N LEU A 47 5.81 1.46 -10.01
CA LEU A 47 6.42 2.52 -10.80
C LEU A 47 6.25 2.34 -12.32
N LEU A 48 5.79 1.18 -12.81
CA LEU A 48 5.62 0.94 -14.24
C LEU A 48 4.45 1.73 -14.83
N SER A 49 3.33 1.78 -14.13
CA SER A 49 2.12 2.50 -14.56
C SER A 49 1.09 2.58 -13.42
N ASN A 50 0.12 3.48 -13.55
CA ASN A 50 -1.01 3.55 -12.62
C ASN A 50 -1.80 2.23 -12.55
N GLU A 51 -1.96 1.53 -13.68
CA GLU A 51 -2.63 0.23 -13.71
C GLU A 51 -1.81 -0.85 -12.96
N SER A 52 -0.49 -0.86 -13.15
CA SER A 52 0.41 -1.76 -12.41
C SER A 52 0.39 -1.48 -10.91
N ALA A 53 0.32 -0.21 -10.51
CA ALA A 53 0.20 0.17 -9.10
C ALA A 53 -1.09 -0.37 -8.46
N MET A 54 -2.22 -0.29 -9.17
CA MET A 54 -3.48 -0.90 -8.72
C MET A 54 -3.41 -2.43 -8.66
N LYS A 55 -2.77 -3.08 -9.63
CA LYS A 55 -2.55 -4.54 -9.62
C LYS A 55 -1.69 -4.97 -8.43
N MET A 56 -0.64 -4.22 -8.12
CA MET A 56 0.21 -4.44 -6.95
C MET A 56 -0.62 -4.32 -5.66
N LEU A 57 -1.46 -3.28 -5.53
CA LEU A 57 -2.32 -3.10 -4.37
C LEU A 57 -3.28 -4.29 -4.18
N PHE A 58 -3.93 -4.75 -5.24
CA PHE A 58 -4.80 -5.93 -5.16
C PHE A 58 -4.03 -7.21 -4.81
N ALA A 59 -2.80 -7.36 -5.31
CA ALA A 59 -1.94 -8.48 -4.94
C ALA A 59 -1.56 -8.44 -3.45
N LEU A 60 -1.24 -7.26 -2.91
CA LEU A 60 -1.01 -7.06 -1.47
C LEU A 60 -2.23 -7.45 -0.64
N GLN A 61 -3.42 -6.93 -0.97
CA GLN A 61 -4.65 -7.25 -0.26
C GLN A 61 -4.93 -8.75 -0.26
N LYS A 62 -4.68 -9.43 -1.38
CA LYS A 62 -4.79 -10.90 -1.46
C LYS A 62 -3.79 -11.60 -0.53
N ARG A 63 -2.55 -11.14 -0.44
CA ARG A 63 -1.53 -11.69 0.49
C ARG A 63 -1.95 -11.50 1.94
N LEU A 64 -2.52 -10.34 2.30
CA LEU A 64 -3.04 -10.07 3.64
C LEU A 64 -4.17 -11.04 4.02
N ILE A 65 -5.14 -11.24 3.11
CA ILE A 65 -6.24 -12.20 3.30
C ILE A 65 -5.70 -13.62 3.51
N GLN A 66 -4.71 -14.03 2.72
CA GLN A 66 -4.06 -15.34 2.86
C GLN A 66 -3.33 -15.50 4.20
N ALA A 67 -2.85 -14.40 4.78
CA ALA A 67 -2.24 -14.38 6.12
C ALA A 67 -3.27 -14.27 7.26
N GLY A 68 -4.57 -14.24 6.96
CA GLY A 68 -5.64 -14.08 7.96
C GLY A 68 -5.79 -12.64 8.47
N ILE A 69 -5.26 -11.66 7.74
CA ILE A 69 -5.36 -10.24 8.05
C ILE A 69 -6.46 -9.63 7.16
N ASP A 70 -7.42 -8.93 7.78
CA ASP A 70 -8.43 -8.18 7.04
C ASP A 70 -7.79 -6.93 6.42
N PRO A 71 -7.75 -6.80 5.07
CA PRO A 71 -7.16 -5.62 4.42
C PRO A 71 -8.09 -4.41 4.42
N TYR A 72 -9.36 -4.55 4.84
CA TYR A 72 -10.39 -3.51 4.79
C TYR A 72 -10.59 -2.78 6.13
N VAL A 73 -9.66 -2.95 7.06
CA VAL A 73 -9.63 -2.27 8.36
C VAL A 73 -8.35 -1.45 8.51
N SER A 74 -8.47 -0.33 9.24
CA SER A 74 -7.33 0.53 9.55
C SER A 74 -6.37 -0.22 10.46
N ASN A 75 -5.07 -0.08 10.19
CA ASN A 75 -4.00 -0.48 11.09
C ASN A 75 -3.13 0.71 11.52
N THR A 76 -3.56 1.93 11.19
CA THR A 76 -2.92 3.16 11.61
C THR A 76 -3.63 3.69 12.86
N LYS A 77 -2.87 4.29 13.77
CA LYS A 77 -3.47 5.04 14.88
C LYS A 77 -3.76 6.45 14.37
N ASP A 78 -4.98 6.93 14.59
CA ASP A 78 -5.33 8.35 14.43
C ASP A 78 -4.45 9.24 15.33
#